data_AF-A0A7V9ULI1-F1
#
_entry.id   AF-A0A7V9ULI1-F1
#
_cell.length_a   1.000
_cell.length_b   1.000
_cell.length_c   1.000
_cell.angle_alpha   90.00
_cell.angle_beta   90.00
_cell.angle_gamma   90.00
#
_symmetry.space_group_name_H-M   'P 1'
#
loop_
_entity.id
_entity.type
_entity.pdbx_description
1 polymer ?
#
loop_
_entity_poly.entity_id
_entity_poly.type
_entity_poly.pdbx_seq_one_letter_code
_entity_poly.pdbx_strand_id
1 'polypeptide(L)'
;MDQAYDALLIVSFGGPEGMDDVMPFLENVLRGKNVPLERMRTVAHHYELFGGISPINAQNRTLIAALEKELEESGLPLPIYWGNRNWHPMLSDTLR
;
A
#
# COMPACT_ATOMS: atom_id res chain seq x y z
N MET A 1 -29.16 -13.60 7.44
CA MET A 1 -28.01 -14.28 8.04
C MET A 1 -27.29 -13.22 8.85
N ASP A 2 -27.06 -13.43 10.14
CA ASP A 2 -26.16 -12.54 10.89
C ASP A 2 -24.78 -12.69 10.26
N GLN A 3 -24.34 -11.66 9.55
CA GLN A 3 -23.03 -11.68 8.92
C GLN A 3 -22.00 -11.47 10.02
N ALA A 4 -21.14 -12.47 10.25
CA ALA A 4 -20.19 -12.45 11.38
C ALA A 4 -19.10 -11.37 11.26
N TYR A 5 -18.96 -10.77 10.07
CA TYR A 5 -17.98 -9.76 9.74
C TYR A 5 -18.63 -8.65 8.91
N ASP A 6 -18.22 -7.41 9.14
CA ASP A 6 -18.75 -6.26 8.40
C ASP A 6 -17.93 -5.95 7.14
N ALA A 7 -16.63 -6.24 7.15
CA ALA A 7 -15.70 -5.88 6.08
C ALA A 7 -14.38 -6.67 6.14
N LEU A 8 -13.63 -6.66 5.04
CA LEU A 8 -12.22 -7.04 4.99
C LEU A 8 -11.34 -5.80 4.83
N LEU A 9 -10.37 -5.60 5.71
CA LEU A 9 -9.41 -4.49 5.62
C LEU A 9 -8.01 -5.02 5.30
N ILE A 10 -7.49 -4.67 4.13
CA ILE A 10 -6.12 -4.95 3.73
C ILE A 10 -5.22 -3.81 4.23
N VAL A 11 -4.25 -4.19 5.06
CA VAL A 11 -3.20 -3.27 5.52
C VAL A 11 -1.89 -3.66 4.88
N SER A 12 -1.25 -2.72 4.19
CA SER A 12 0.01 -2.96 3.50
C SER A 12 1.03 -1.85 3.79
N PHE A 13 2.29 -2.07 3.39
CA PHE A 13 3.36 -1.09 3.63
C PHE A 13 3.16 0.17 2.79
N GLY A 14 2.68 0.00 1.55
CA GLY A 14 2.63 1.04 0.52
C GLY A 14 3.98 1.31 -0.11
N GLY A 15 3.98 1.82 -1.34
CA GLY A 15 5.19 2.22 -2.03
C GLY A 15 4.90 3.27 -3.09
N PRO A 16 5.94 3.94 -3.61
CA PRO A 16 5.81 4.98 -4.61
C PRO A 16 5.19 4.43 -5.90
N GLU A 17 4.39 5.24 -6.60
CA GLU A 17 3.81 4.91 -7.90
C GLU A 17 4.44 5.72 -9.05
N GLY A 18 5.54 6.41 -8.78
CA GLY A 18 6.32 7.15 -9.77
C GLY A 18 7.54 7.83 -9.16
N MET A 19 8.39 8.41 -10.01
CA MET A 19 9.63 9.06 -9.57
C MET A 19 9.43 10.19 -8.56
N ASP A 20 8.36 10.98 -8.74
CA ASP A 20 8.05 12.10 -7.86
C ASP A 20 7.61 11.66 -6.46
N ASP A 21 7.20 10.40 -6.30
CA ASP A 21 6.79 9.81 -5.02
C ASP A 21 7.99 9.31 -4.19
N VAL A 22 9.11 8.97 -4.84
CA VAL A 22 10.20 8.20 -4.20
C VAL A 22 10.79 8.92 -2.99
N MET A 23 11.18 10.19 -3.16
CA MET A 23 11.80 10.95 -2.09
C MET A 23 10.81 11.25 -0.94
N PRO A 24 9.60 11.77 -1.21
CA PRO A 24 8.57 11.93 -0.19
C PRO A 24 8.22 10.63 0.57
N PHE A 25 8.15 9.50 -0.15
CA PHE A 25 7.91 8.19 0.45
C PHE A 25 9.03 7.81 1.44
N LEU A 26 10.29 7.93 1.03
CA LEU A 26 11.43 7.61 1.88
C LEU A 26 11.50 8.52 3.10
N GLU A 27 11.24 9.82 2.95
CA GLU A 27 11.14 10.76 4.06
C GLU A 27 10.05 10.36 5.07
N ASN A 28 8.88 9.93 4.56
CA ASN A 28 7.78 9.47 5.39
C ASN A 28 8.13 8.17 6.15
N VAL A 29 8.77 7.21 5.47
CA VAL A 29 9.24 5.94 6.06
C VAL A 29 10.31 6.18 7.13
N LEU A 30 11.21 7.13 6.91
CA LEU A 30 12.34 7.41 7.78
C LEU A 30 12.04 8.46 8.87
N ARG A 31 10.81 8.98 8.94
CA ARG A 31 10.40 9.95 9.96
C ARG A 31 10.71 9.45 11.38
N GLY A 32 11.45 10.27 12.13
CA GLY A 32 11.89 9.93 13.49
C GLY A 32 13.06 8.94 13.56
N LYS A 33 13.72 8.65 12.43
CA LYS A 33 14.95 7.84 12.37
C LYS A 33 16.15 8.73 12.03
N ASN A 34 17.29 8.42 12.63
CA ASN A 34 18.55 9.08 12.29
C ASN A 34 19.23 8.33 11.13
N VAL A 35 18.76 8.55 9.90
CA VAL A 35 19.32 7.95 8.69
C VAL A 35 20.00 9.04 7.85
N PRO A 36 21.29 8.89 7.50
CA PRO A 36 21.99 9.85 6.65
C PRO A 36 21.34 10.01 5.27
N LEU A 37 21.34 11.24 4.74
CA LEU A 37 20.80 11.56 3.42
C LEU A 37 21.43 10.73 2.29
N GLU A 38 22.74 10.47 2.37
CA GLU A 38 23.46 9.63 1.41
C GLU A 38 22.86 8.21 1.32
N ARG A 39 22.48 7.63 2.47
CA ARG A 39 21.87 6.30 2.52
C ARG A 39 20.48 6.31 1.90
N MET A 40 19.70 7.37 2.15
CA MET A 40 18.40 7.56 1.52
C MET A 40 18.53 7.65 0.00
N ARG A 41 19.51 8.40 -0.51
CA ARG A 41 19.81 8.49 -1.96
C ARG A 41 20.23 7.14 -2.57
N THR A 42 21.03 6.35 -1.86
CA THR A 42 21.37 4.98 -2.32
C THR A 42 20.12 4.12 -2.49
N VAL A 43 19.17 4.21 -1.56
CA VAL A 43 17.90 3.47 -1.66
C VAL A 43 17.03 4.02 -2.79
N ALA A 44 16.98 5.34 -2.99
CA ALA A 44 16.24 5.96 -4.08
C ALA A 44 16.71 5.47 -5.46
N HIS A 45 18.02 5.26 -5.64
CA HIS A 45 18.57 4.73 -6.89
C HIS A 45 18.01 3.35 -7.26
N HIS A 46 17.63 2.52 -6.28
CA HIS A 46 16.97 1.25 -6.59
C HIS A 46 15.60 1.45 -7.24
N TYR A 47 14.86 2.48 -6.84
CA TYR A 47 13.56 2.80 -7.44
C TYR A 47 13.71 3.40 -8.84
N GLU A 48 14.78 4.15 -9.11
CA GLU A 48 15.07 4.71 -10.44
C GLU A 48 15.14 3.63 -11.53
N LEU A 49 15.71 2.46 -11.20
CA LEU A 49 15.78 1.30 -12.10
C LEU A 49 14.40 0.77 -12.53
N PHE A 50 13.35 1.13 -11.79
CA PHE A 50 11.96 0.72 -12.02
C PHE A 50 11.02 1.91 -12.27
N GLY A 51 11.57 3.06 -12.70
CA GLY A 51 10.76 4.26 -12.99
C GLY A 51 10.09 4.87 -11.76
N GLY A 52 10.63 4.59 -10.57
CA GLY A 52 10.09 5.07 -9.30
C GLY A 52 8.96 4.22 -8.74
N ILE A 53 8.61 3.10 -9.38
CA ILE A 53 7.40 2.34 -9.05
C ILE A 53 7.75 1.16 -8.13
N SER A 54 7.06 1.07 -7.01
CA SER A 54 6.99 -0.15 -6.20
C SER A 54 5.91 -1.09 -6.73
N PRO A 55 6.19 -2.40 -6.87
CA PRO A 55 5.17 -3.35 -7.33
C PRO A 55 4.05 -3.59 -6.30
N ILE A 56 4.25 -3.21 -5.04
CA ILE A 56 3.37 -3.59 -3.93
C ILE A 56 1.93 -3.09 -4.11
N ASN A 57 1.75 -1.87 -4.62
CA ASN A 57 0.43 -1.29 -4.82
C ASN A 57 -0.34 -2.01 -5.94
N ALA A 58 0.33 -2.33 -7.05
CA ALA A 58 -0.26 -3.13 -8.12
C ALA A 58 -0.61 -4.54 -7.62
N GLN A 59 0.26 -5.16 -6.83
CA GLN A 59 0.00 -6.47 -6.24
C GLN A 59 -1.18 -6.45 -5.26
N ASN A 60 -1.34 -5.40 -4.45
CA ASN A 60 -2.51 -5.23 -3.58
C ASN A 60 -3.79 -5.11 -4.41
N ARG A 61 -3.80 -4.35 -5.52
CA ARG A 61 -4.96 -4.26 -6.43
C ARG A 61 -5.33 -5.63 -7.01
N THR A 62 -4.33 -6.40 -7.45
CA THR A 62 -4.54 -7.77 -7.94
C THR A 62 -5.10 -8.68 -6.84
N LEU A 63 -4.59 -8.58 -5.62
CA LEU A 63 -5.10 -9.33 -4.47
C LEU A 63 -6.55 -8.96 -4.15
N ILE A 64 -6.89 -7.68 -4.13
CA ILE A 64 -8.26 -7.19 -3.90
C ILE A 64 -9.21 -7.79 -4.93
N ALA A 65 -8.89 -7.69 -6.22
CA ALA A 65 -9.73 -8.23 -7.29
C ALA A 65 -9.93 -9.75 -7.16
N ALA A 66 -8.90 -10.50 -6.73
CA ALA A 66 -9.02 -11.93 -6.48
C ALA A 66 -9.91 -12.24 -5.26
N LEU A 67 -9.79 -11.44 -4.19
CA LEU A 67 -10.61 -11.60 -2.99
C LEU A 67 -12.06 -11.21 -3.22
N GLU A 68 -12.35 -10.16 -3.98
CA GLU A 68 -13.71 -9.76 -4.35
C GLU A 68 -14.44 -10.92 -5.02
N LYS A 69 -13.79 -11.56 -6.00
CA LYS A 69 -14.33 -12.73 -6.68
C LYS A 69 -14.58 -13.90 -5.72
N GLU A 70 -13.60 -14.25 -4.90
CA GLU A 70 -13.70 -15.38 -3.96
C GLU A 70 -14.82 -15.17 -2.93
N LEU A 71 -14.96 -13.94 -2.42
CA LEU A 71 -16.00 -13.57 -1.46
C LEU A 71 -17.40 -13.65 -2.07
N GLU A 72 -17.56 -13.22 -3.33
CA GLU A 72 -18.81 -13.36 -4.08
C GLU A 72 -19.17 -14.85 -4.31
N GLU A 73 -18.22 -15.65 -4.79
CA GLU A 73 -18.40 -17.09 -5.04
C GLU A 73 -18.70 -17.88 -3.75
N SER A 74 -18.17 -17.41 -2.61
CA SER A 74 -18.40 -18.00 -1.28
C SER A 74 -19.71 -17.55 -0.61
N GLY A 75 -20.50 -16.69 -1.24
CA GLY A 75 -21.75 -16.17 -0.67
C GLY A 75 -21.54 -15.22 0.52
N LEU A 76 -20.36 -14.59 0.61
CA LEU A 76 -19.95 -13.66 1.66
C LEU A 76 -19.47 -12.34 1.01
N PRO A 77 -20.35 -11.55 0.37
CA PRO A 77 -19.96 -10.34 -0.36
C PRO A 77 -19.61 -9.21 0.62
N LEU A 78 -18.47 -9.34 1.30
CA LEU A 78 -17.95 -8.35 2.24
C LEU A 78 -17.31 -7.19 1.45
N PRO A 79 -17.55 -5.93 1.85
CA PRO A 79 -16.79 -4.82 1.32
C PRO A 79 -15.29 -4.99 1.67
N ILE A 80 -14.42 -4.73 0.69
CA ILE A 80 -12.97 -4.74 0.88
C ILE A 80 -12.46 -3.30 0.91
N TYR A 81 -11.71 -2.96 1.95
CA TYR A 81 -10.98 -1.70 2.09
C TYR A 81 -9.48 -1.96 2.02
N TRP A 82 -8.72 -1.00 1.51
CA TRP A 82 -7.26 -1.08 1.50
C TRP A 82 -6.62 0.24 1.93
N GLY A 83 -5.69 0.12 2.87
CA GLY A 83 -4.94 1.24 3.41
C GLY A 83 -3.47 0.88 3.65
N ASN A 84 -2.58 1.73 3.18
CA ASN A 84 -1.15 1.59 3.34
C ASN A 84 -0.65 2.37 4.55
N ARG A 85 0.44 1.90 5.16
CA ARG A 85 1.09 2.59 6.28
C ARG A 85 1.90 3.81 5.84
N ASN A 86 2.64 3.70 4.74
CA ASN A 86 3.70 4.66 4.41
C ASN A 86 3.49 5.41 3.10
N TRP A 87 2.51 5.05 2.28
CA TRP A 87 2.20 5.77 1.03
C TRP A 87 0.72 5.67 0.71
N HIS A 88 0.22 6.42 -0.26
CA HIS A 88 -1.22 6.41 -0.58
C HIS A 88 -1.67 5.07 -1.21
N PRO A 89 -2.96 4.69 -1.08
CA PRO A 89 -3.96 5.29 -0.17
C PRO A 89 -3.57 5.04 1.29
N MET A 90 -3.54 6.08 2.13
CA MET A 90 -3.11 5.92 3.52
C MET A 90 -4.21 5.24 4.34
N LEU A 91 -3.83 4.36 5.27
CA LEU A 91 -4.78 3.67 6.15
C LEU A 91 -5.71 4.63 6.89
N SER A 92 -5.17 5.75 7.37
CA SER A 92 -5.96 6.79 8.04
C SER A 92 -6.97 7.47 7.10
N ASP A 93 -6.68 7.54 5.80
CA ASP A 93 -7.58 8.12 4.82
C ASP A 93 -8.67 7.12 4.42
N THR A 94 -8.32 5.83 4.31
CA THR A 94 -9.26 4.74 4.02
C THR A 94 -10.32 4.54 5.11
N LEU A 95 -9.97 4.81 6.38
CA LEU A 95 -10.86 4.61 7.53
C LEU A 95 -11.71 5.85 7.90
N ARG A 96 -11.72 6.89 7.07
CA ARG A 96 -12.54 8.09 7.30
C ARG A 96 -13.96 7.96 6.78
#